data_AF-A0A4U9XTE7-F1
#
_entry.id   AF-A0A4U9XTE7-F1
#
_cell.length_a   1.000
_cell.length_b   1.000
_cell.length_c   1.000
_cell.angle_alpha   90.00
_cell.angle_beta   90.00
_cell.angle_gamma   90.00
#
_symmetry.space_group_name_H-M   'P 1'
#
loop_
_entity.id
_entity.type
_entity.pdbx_description
1 polymer ?
#
loop_
_entity_poly.entity_id
_entity_poly.type
_entity_poly.pdbx_seq_one_letter_code
_entity_poly.pdbx_strand_id
1 'polypeptide(L)'
;MTNELLFQAFEWYLPDDHYHWKRLKASIPEMQELGISKMWLPPAFKGTGSNDVGYGIYDLFDLGEFDQNGTIPTKYGTKED
;
A
#
# COMPACT_ATOMS: atom_id res chain seq x y z
N MET A 1 9.11 -2.63 29.39
CA MET A 1 8.88 -3.26 28.07
C MET A 1 7.60 -2.67 27.52
N THR A 2 7.60 -2.18 26.28
CA THR A 2 6.40 -1.68 25.61
C THR A 2 5.79 -2.85 24.82
N ASN A 3 4.47 -3.04 24.91
CA ASN A 3 3.78 -4.07 24.12
C ASN A 3 3.80 -3.69 22.63
N GLU A 4 3.85 -4.69 21.77
CA GLU A 4 3.75 -4.47 20.33
C GLU A 4 2.28 -4.41 19.88
N LEU A 5 1.97 -3.52 18.94
CA LEU A 5 0.66 -3.36 18.33
C LEU A 5 0.79 -3.37 16.80
N LEU A 6 0.16 -4.37 16.17
CA LEU A 6 0.09 -4.51 14.72
C LEU A 6 -1.17 -3.83 14.17
N PHE A 7 -1.00 -3.06 13.10
CA PHE A 7 -2.09 -2.41 12.36
C PHE A 7 -2.15 -2.91 10.92
N GLN A 8 -3.32 -3.35 10.47
CA GLN A 8 -3.57 -3.61 9.05
C GLN A 8 -3.80 -2.27 8.36
N ALA A 9 -2.87 -1.87 7.49
CA ALA A 9 -2.79 -0.51 6.98
C ALA A 9 -3.68 -0.25 5.76
N PHE A 10 -4.64 -1.13 5.46
CA PHE A 10 -5.51 -1.03 4.29
C PHE A 10 -6.87 -1.68 4.55
N GLU A 11 -7.85 -1.30 3.75
CA GLU A 11 -9.14 -1.97 3.65
C GLU A 11 -9.54 -2.13 2.18
N TRP A 12 -10.58 -2.93 1.91
CA TRP A 12 -10.90 -3.39 0.56
C TRP A 12 -11.33 -2.27 -0.40
N TYR A 13 -12.10 -1.31 0.11
CA TYR A 13 -12.77 -0.25 -0.65
C TYR A 13 -11.97 1.03 -0.79
N LEU A 14 -10.66 0.99 -0.48
CA LEU A 14 -9.79 2.13 -0.71
C LEU A 14 -9.90 2.57 -2.17
N PRO A 15 -9.92 3.88 -2.44
CA PRO A 15 -10.00 4.37 -3.80
C PRO A 15 -8.77 3.94 -4.62
N ASP A 16 -8.98 3.62 -5.88
CA ASP A 16 -7.90 3.47 -6.88
C ASP A 16 -7.47 4.85 -7.35
N ASP A 17 -6.81 5.59 -6.46
CA ASP A 17 -6.32 6.94 -6.73
C ASP A 17 -4.81 7.09 -6.55
N HIS A 18 -4.10 5.97 -6.37
CA HIS A 18 -2.65 5.90 -6.25
C HIS A 18 -2.05 6.74 -5.09
N TYR A 19 -2.87 7.11 -4.10
CA TYR A 19 -2.46 8.00 -3.01
C TYR A 19 -2.29 7.31 -1.66
N HIS A 20 -2.49 6.00 -1.58
CA HIS A 20 -2.51 5.27 -0.31
C HIS A 20 -1.16 5.34 0.44
N TRP A 21 -0.03 5.18 -0.26
CA TRP A 21 1.31 5.31 0.36
C TRP A 21 1.54 6.69 0.98
N LYS A 22 1.11 7.74 0.28
CA LYS A 22 1.19 9.13 0.78
C LYS A 22 0.31 9.35 2.01
N ARG A 23 -0.91 8.80 2.02
CA ARG A 23 -1.81 8.85 3.19
C ARG A 23 -1.19 8.17 4.39
N LEU A 24 -0.67 6.95 4.21
CA LEU A 24 -0.02 6.20 5.29
C LEU A 24 1.17 6.95 5.85
N LYS A 25 2.07 7.45 4.99
CA LYS A 25 3.23 8.24 5.39
C LYS A 25 2.86 9.47 6.21
N ALA A 26 1.80 10.18 5.82
CA ALA A 26 1.31 11.34 6.55
C ALA A 26 0.71 10.99 7.93
N SER A 27 0.12 9.80 8.09
CA SER A 27 -0.47 9.35 9.35
C SER A 27 0.51 8.71 10.34
N ILE A 28 1.77 8.44 9.96
CA ILE A 28 2.76 7.78 10.83
C ILE A 28 2.89 8.46 12.20
N PRO A 29 3.02 9.80 12.33
CA PRO A 29 3.18 10.44 13.64
C PRO A 29 2.00 10.16 14.59
N GLU A 30 0.77 10.29 14.09
CA GLU A 30 -0.45 10.00 14.87
C GLU A 30 -0.54 8.51 15.26
N MET A 31 -0.19 7.61 14.33
CA MET A 31 -0.17 6.17 14.61
C MET A 31 0.86 5.80 15.69
N GLN A 32 2.02 6.46 15.71
CA GLN A 32 3.04 6.27 16.74
C GLN A 32 2.55 6.75 18.12
N GLU A 33 1.84 7.88 18.18
CA GLU A 33 1.22 8.38 19.42
C GLU A 33 0.15 7.41 19.96
N LEU A 34 -0.59 6.73 19.07
CA LEU A 34 -1.54 5.67 19.42
C LEU A 34 -0.87 4.35 19.84
N GLY A 35 0.45 4.25 19.75
CA GLY A 35 1.22 3.06 20.16
C GLY A 35 1.31 1.97 19.10
N ILE A 36 0.97 2.25 17.83
CA ILE A 36 1.16 1.30 16.73
C ILE A 36 2.67 1.13 16.50
N SER A 37 3.13 -0.11 16.53
CA SER A 37 4.56 -0.45 16.43
C SER A 37 4.92 -1.26 15.18
N LYS A 38 3.92 -1.86 14.52
CA LYS A 38 4.07 -2.65 13.29
C LYS A 38 2.91 -2.37 12.34
N MET A 39 3.18 -2.40 11.04
CA MET A 39 2.15 -2.28 10.00
C MET A 39 2.21 -3.46 9.04
N TRP A 40 1.05 -4.00 8.71
CA TRP A 40 0.85 -4.90 7.59
C TRP A 40 0.32 -4.10 6.40
N LEU A 41 1.16 -3.94 5.38
CA LEU A 41 0.84 -3.24 4.15
C LEU A 41 0.08 -4.15 3.16
N PRO A 42 -0.76 -3.59 2.28
CA PRO A 42 -1.32 -4.37 1.18
C PRO A 42 -0.22 -4.84 0.20
N PRO A 43 -0.51 -5.80 -0.69
CA PRO A 43 0.44 -6.19 -1.73
C PRO A 43 0.84 -4.99 -2.59
N ALA A 44 2.16 -4.71 -2.65
CA ALA A 44 2.70 -3.50 -3.27
C ALA A 44 3.12 -3.69 -4.74
N PHE A 45 2.94 -4.89 -5.28
CA PHE A 45 3.35 -5.26 -6.62
C PHE A 45 2.20 -5.21 -7.64
N LYS A 46 2.51 -5.21 -8.92
CA LYS A 46 1.54 -5.05 -10.01
C LYS A 46 0.52 -6.19 -10.03
N GLY A 47 -0.76 -5.80 -9.97
CA GLY A 47 -1.90 -6.68 -10.13
C GLY A 47 -2.41 -6.75 -11.57
N THR A 48 -3.58 -7.35 -11.78
CA THR A 48 -4.18 -7.51 -13.12
C THR A 48 -4.73 -6.23 -13.75
N GLY A 49 -4.77 -5.13 -12.99
CA GLY A 49 -5.16 -3.80 -13.42
C GLY A 49 -4.89 -2.78 -12.31
N SER A 50 -5.15 -1.49 -12.56
CA SER A 50 -4.92 -0.42 -11.57
C SER A 50 -5.75 -0.60 -10.30
N ASN A 51 -6.99 -1.06 -10.45
CA ASN A 51 -7.96 -1.20 -9.37
C ASN A 51 -7.84 -2.49 -8.56
N ASP A 52 -6.90 -3.37 -8.90
CA ASP A 52 -6.67 -4.62 -8.20
C ASP A 52 -6.20 -4.33 -6.75
N VAL A 53 -6.78 -5.03 -5.78
CA VAL A 53 -6.37 -4.93 -4.36
C VAL A 53 -4.98 -5.55 -4.13
N GLY A 54 -4.45 -6.26 -5.14
CA GLY A 54 -3.09 -6.83 -5.17
C GLY A 54 -3.06 -8.35 -4.97
N TYR A 55 -4.22 -8.98 -4.80
CA TYR A 55 -4.31 -10.45 -4.72
C TYR A 55 -4.41 -11.11 -6.09
N GLY A 56 -4.77 -10.36 -7.14
CA GLY A 56 -4.63 -10.79 -8.53
C GLY A 56 -3.20 -10.55 -9.03
N ILE A 57 -2.26 -11.36 -8.56
CA ILE A 57 -0.82 -11.18 -8.82
C ILE A 57 -0.52 -11.27 -10.32
N TYR A 58 0.19 -10.27 -10.86
CA TYR A 58 0.71 -10.30 -12.23
C TYR A 58 2.24 -10.36 -12.25
N ASP A 59 2.91 -9.36 -11.66
CA ASP A 59 4.37 -9.28 -11.63
C ASP A 59 4.84 -8.87 -10.23
N LEU A 60 5.52 -9.78 -9.53
CA LEU A 60 6.02 -9.57 -8.17
C LEU A 60 7.19 -8.57 -8.08
N PHE A 61 7.87 -8.29 -9.20
CA PHE A 61 9.01 -7.38 -9.24
C PHE A 61 8.61 -5.94 -9.54
N ASP A 62 7.45 -5.72 -10.17
CA ASP A 62 6.94 -4.39 -10.48
C ASP A 62 6.22 -3.79 -9.27
N LEU A 63 6.91 -2.96 -8.50
CA LEU A 63 6.35 -2.24 -7.34
C LEU A 63 5.62 -0.94 -7.73
N GLY A 64 5.06 -0.89 -8.94
CA GLY A 64 4.47 0.33 -9.51
C GLY A 64 5.52 1.22 -10.17
N GLU A 65 6.49 0.61 -10.86
CA GLU A 65 7.62 1.28 -11.51
C GLU A 65 7.62 1.11 -13.05
N PHE A 66 6.93 0.10 -13.59
CA PHE A 66 6.86 -0.17 -15.02
C PHE A 66 5.46 0.03 -15.59
N ASP A 67 5.37 0.42 -16.87
CA ASP A 67 4.09 0.49 -17.60
C ASP A 67 3.64 -0.93 -18.00
N GLN A 68 2.81 -1.53 -17.14
CA GLN A 68 2.26 -2.88 -17.27
C GLN A 68 0.79 -2.88 -16.85
N ASN A 69 -0.05 -3.64 -17.55
CA ASN A 69 -1.51 -3.68 -17.35
C ASN A 69 -2.20 -2.30 -17.45
N GLY A 70 -1.67 -1.41 -18.29
CA GLY A 70 -2.26 -0.10 -18.59
C GLY A 70 -2.05 0.96 -17.51
N THR A 71 -1.11 0.74 -16.58
CA THR A 71 -0.75 1.69 -15.53
C THR A 71 0.72 1.55 -15.12
N ILE A 72 1.34 2.66 -14.72
CA ILE A 72 2.61 2.64 -13.98
C ILE A 72 2.33 2.34 -12.49
N PRO A 73 1.60 3.19 -11.75
CA PRO A 73 1.34 2.93 -10.34
C PRO A 73 0.45 1.70 -10.12
N THR A 74 0.59 1.09 -8.95
CA THR A 74 -0.41 0.16 -8.40
C THR A 74 -1.61 0.94 -7.87
N LYS A 75 -2.66 0.25 -7.41
CA LYS A 75 -3.77 0.87 -6.66
C LYS A 75 -3.31 1.85 -5.58
N TYR A 76 -2.17 1.55 -4.96
CA TYR A 76 -1.69 2.22 -3.76
C TYR A 76 -0.68 3.35 -4.01
N GLY A 77 0.00 3.35 -5.16
CA GLY A 77 1.00 4.35 -5.53
C GLY A 77 2.14 3.80 -6.38
N THR A 78 3.20 4.60 -6.50
CA THR A 78 4.46 4.26 -7.18
C THR A 78 5.49 3.74 -6.18
N LYS A 79 6.61 3.20 -6.69
CA LYS A 79 7.71 2.67 -5.88
C LYS A 79 8.40 3.75 -5.02
N GLU A 80 8.37 5.01 -5.47
CA GLU A 80 9.06 6.14 -4.82
C GLU A 80 8.27 6.79 -3.68
N ASP A 81 6.96 6.55 -3.56
CA ASP A 81 6.06 7.22 -2.60
C ASP A 81 6.31 6.81 -1.13
#